data_AF-A0A3C1YE23-F1
#
_entry.id   AF-A0A3C1YE23-F1
#
_cell.length_a   1.000
_cell.length_b   1.000
_cell.length_c   1.000
_cell.angle_alpha   90.00
_cell.angle_beta   90.00
_cell.angle_gamma   90.00
#
_symmetry.space_group_name_H-M   'P 1'
#
loop_
_entity.id
_entity.type
_entity.pdbx_description
1 polymer ?
#
loop_
_entity_poly.entity_id
_entity_poly.type
_entity_poly.pdbx_seq_one_letter_code
_entity_poly.pdbx_strand_id
1 'polypeptide(L)'
;MNLGFAKSKIDEMQRHAESERIIPNPYNNFHRKRKHVSIETFMDTFVIYSALEKNKNKCMIRVENLNLDIYSNENDWLEELAEKVDCISLHQPQNDESLDFLLENKNTVILNKEVIWPYKAILGRTVDPNFALYCERNADNIKIGTKALTSIKKRHNTEGYYFFTRNEKHLMLAKIALGGSITKIIKFVSDKELHK
;
A
#
# COMPACT_ATOMS: atom_id res chain seq x y z
N MET A 1 -4.60 -13.09 10.97
CA MET A 1 -3.36 -13.60 10.35
C MET A 1 -3.38 -15.13 10.40
N ASN A 2 -3.11 -15.84 9.30
CA ASN A 2 -3.11 -17.32 9.30
C ASN A 2 -1.68 -17.87 9.53
N LEU A 3 -1.20 -17.74 10.77
CA LEU A 3 0.14 -18.21 11.14
C LEU A 3 0.27 -19.74 11.09
N GLY A 4 -0.81 -20.49 11.33
CA GLY A 4 -0.78 -21.96 11.22
C GLY A 4 -0.43 -22.44 9.81
N PHE A 5 -0.99 -21.81 8.78
CA PHE A 5 -0.63 -22.10 7.39
C PHE A 5 0.80 -21.65 7.05
N ALA A 6 1.25 -20.51 7.58
CA ALA A 6 2.64 -20.08 7.39
C ALA A 6 3.63 -21.09 8.00
N LYS A 7 3.36 -21.56 9.21
CA LYS A 7 4.18 -22.56 9.90
C LYS A 7 4.31 -23.85 9.11
N SER A 8 3.20 -24.40 8.59
CA SER A 8 3.25 -25.63 7.81
C SER A 8 4.10 -25.51 6.53
N LYS A 9 4.18 -24.31 5.96
CA LYS A 9 5.06 -24.01 4.81
C LYS A 9 6.52 -23.83 5.21
N ILE A 10 6.77 -23.20 6.35
CA ILE A 10 8.13 -23.12 6.92
C ILE A 10 8.65 -24.54 7.24
N ASP A 11 7.82 -25.40 7.84
CA ASP A 11 8.18 -26.80 8.14
C ASP A 11 8.46 -27.62 6.86
N GLU A 12 7.75 -27.33 5.77
CA GLU A 12 8.03 -27.91 4.45
C GLU A 12 9.41 -27.50 3.93
N MET A 13 9.74 -26.21 4.01
CA MET A 13 11.03 -25.67 3.61
C MET A 13 12.18 -26.18 4.52
N GLN A 14 11.92 -26.37 5.81
CA GLN A 14 12.88 -26.92 6.78
C GLN A 14 13.31 -28.34 6.39
N ARG A 15 12.37 -29.20 5.99
CA ARG A 15 12.71 -30.56 5.51
C ARG A 15 13.62 -30.52 4.28
N HIS A 16 13.47 -29.54 3.40
CA HIS A 16 14.39 -29.36 2.28
C HIS A 16 15.78 -28.93 2.76
N ALA A 17 15.86 -27.95 3.66
CA ALA A 17 17.11 -27.47 4.23
C ALA A 17 17.89 -28.59 4.96
N GLU A 18 17.21 -29.36 5.81
CA GLU A 18 17.81 -30.47 6.58
C GLU A 18 18.27 -31.64 5.71
N SER A 19 17.63 -31.85 4.56
CA SER A 19 18.03 -32.90 3.61
C SER A 19 19.11 -32.43 2.62
N GLU A 20 19.71 -31.25 2.85
CA GLU A 20 20.66 -30.58 1.96
C GLU A 20 20.11 -30.41 0.53
N ARG A 21 18.78 -30.38 0.39
CA ARG A 21 18.10 -30.17 -0.87
C ARG A 21 17.87 -28.68 -1.11
N ILE A 22 17.82 -28.32 -2.38
CA ILE A 22 17.44 -26.98 -2.81
C ILE A 22 16.02 -26.69 -2.31
N ILE A 23 15.85 -25.57 -1.61
CA ILE A 23 14.54 -25.08 -1.18
C ILE A 23 13.81 -24.52 -2.41
N PRO A 24 12.70 -25.14 -2.85
CA PRO A 24 12.00 -24.68 -4.03
C PRO A 24 11.36 -23.30 -3.79
N ASN A 25 11.40 -22.43 -4.79
CA ASN A 25 10.64 -21.19 -4.73
C ASN A 25 9.13 -21.51 -4.78
N PRO A 26 8.33 -21.12 -3.76
CA PRO A 26 6.89 -21.41 -3.75
C PRO A 26 6.13 -20.74 -4.91
N TYR A 27 6.75 -19.74 -5.56
CA TYR A 27 6.20 -19.05 -6.72
C TYR A 27 6.89 -19.43 -8.03
N ASN A 28 7.24 -20.72 -8.19
CA ASN A 28 7.88 -21.29 -9.38
C ASN A 28 6.98 -21.15 -10.62
N ASN A 29 7.06 -19.98 -11.26
CA ASN A 29 6.40 -19.69 -12.52
C ASN A 29 7.42 -19.79 -13.65
N PHE A 30 7.04 -20.35 -14.81
CA PHE A 30 7.95 -20.73 -15.91
C PHE A 30 8.86 -19.58 -16.40
N HIS A 31 8.46 -18.32 -16.16
CA HIS A 31 9.17 -17.11 -16.57
C HIS A 31 10.06 -16.46 -15.49
N ARG A 32 10.15 -17.01 -14.27
CA ARG A 32 10.95 -16.41 -13.19
C ARG A 32 12.38 -16.95 -13.16
N LYS A 33 13.34 -16.04 -13.01
CA LYS A 33 14.78 -16.35 -12.96
C LYS A 33 15.21 -17.10 -11.69
N ARG A 34 14.57 -16.83 -10.54
CA ARG A 34 14.90 -17.46 -9.25
C ARG A 34 14.05 -18.69 -9.01
N LYS A 35 14.60 -19.87 -9.27
CA LYS A 35 13.92 -21.17 -9.07
C LYS A 35 13.99 -21.69 -7.64
N HIS A 36 14.87 -21.13 -6.82
CA HIS A 36 15.14 -21.56 -5.46
C HIS A 36 15.21 -20.37 -4.49
N VAL A 37 15.01 -20.66 -3.21
CA VAL A 37 15.17 -19.73 -2.08
C VAL A 37 16.55 -19.95 -1.47
N SER A 38 17.26 -18.88 -1.11
CA SER A 38 18.54 -19.00 -0.40
C SER A 38 18.31 -19.39 1.07
N ILE A 39 19.33 -19.94 1.71
CA ILE A 39 19.24 -20.31 3.14
C ILE A 39 18.99 -19.07 3.99
N GLU A 40 19.62 -17.94 3.66
CA GLU A 40 19.45 -16.68 4.39
C GLU A 40 18.00 -16.19 4.35
N THR A 41 17.39 -16.12 3.16
CA THR A 41 15.97 -15.74 3.01
C THR A 41 15.05 -16.74 3.71
N PHE A 42 15.41 -18.02 3.73
CA PHE A 42 14.65 -19.01 4.50
C PHE A 42 14.78 -18.78 6.01
N MET A 43 15.97 -18.47 6.52
CA MET A 43 16.20 -18.18 7.94
C MET A 43 15.42 -16.93 8.41
N ASP A 44 15.33 -15.90 7.57
CA ASP A 44 14.50 -14.72 7.82
C ASP A 44 13.04 -15.09 8.11
N THR A 45 12.50 -16.13 7.47
CA THR A 45 11.12 -16.56 7.70
C THR A 45 10.86 -17.01 9.13
N PHE A 46 11.85 -17.63 9.80
CA PHE A 46 11.71 -18.02 11.22
C PHE A 46 11.73 -16.82 12.15
N VAL A 47 12.62 -15.86 11.87
CA VAL A 47 12.73 -14.62 12.64
C VAL A 47 11.42 -13.84 12.53
N ILE A 48 10.93 -13.66 11.30
CA ILE A 48 9.65 -13.00 11.01
C ILE A 48 8.49 -13.75 11.67
N TYR A 49 8.40 -15.08 11.49
CA TYR A 49 7.33 -15.89 12.09
C TYR A 49 7.30 -15.73 13.61
N SER A 50 8.46 -15.83 14.26
CA SER A 50 8.59 -15.72 15.71
C SER A 50 8.20 -14.33 16.21
N ALA A 51 8.59 -13.27 15.49
CA ALA A 51 8.19 -11.90 15.81
C ALA A 51 6.68 -11.69 15.66
N LEU A 52 6.08 -12.20 14.57
CA LEU A 52 4.64 -12.10 14.33
C LEU A 52 3.81 -12.93 15.32
N GLU A 53 4.30 -14.10 15.75
CA GLU A 53 3.62 -14.93 16.75
C GLU A 53 3.56 -14.24 18.12
N LYS A 54 4.68 -13.64 18.55
CA LYS A 54 4.76 -12.84 19.79
C LYS A 54 3.89 -11.59 19.74
N ASN A 55 3.81 -10.94 18.58
CA ASN A 55 3.12 -9.65 18.40
C ASN A 55 1.79 -9.75 17.65
N LYS A 56 1.16 -10.93 17.62
CA LYS A 56 -0.03 -11.21 16.79
C LYS A 56 -1.22 -10.27 17.01
N ASN A 57 -1.36 -9.71 18.22
CA ASN A 57 -2.45 -8.80 18.60
C ASN A 57 -2.07 -7.32 18.46
N LYS A 58 -0.82 -7.04 18.11
CA LYS A 58 -0.21 -5.70 18.07
C LYS A 58 0.16 -5.27 16.65
N CYS A 59 -0.13 -6.11 15.67
CA CYS A 59 0.27 -5.87 14.29
C CYS A 59 -0.80 -6.28 13.28
N MET A 60 -0.67 -5.70 12.10
CA MET A 60 -1.35 -6.15 10.89
C MET A 60 -0.29 -6.45 9.85
N ILE A 61 -0.61 -7.37 8.93
CA ILE A 61 0.27 -7.69 7.81
C ILE A 61 -0.46 -7.47 6.49
N ARG A 62 0.31 -7.12 5.46
CA ARG A 62 -0.13 -7.11 4.08
C ARG A 62 0.87 -7.87 3.25
N VAL A 63 0.39 -8.77 2.41
CA VAL A 63 1.22 -9.50 1.45
C VAL A 63 0.84 -9.01 0.06
N GLU A 64 1.78 -8.37 -0.62
CA GLU A 64 1.61 -7.87 -1.98
C GLU A 64 2.63 -8.50 -2.91
N ASN A 65 2.20 -9.47 -3.71
CA ASN A 65 3.06 -10.25 -4.60
C ASN A 65 4.20 -10.95 -3.83
N LEU A 66 5.39 -10.35 -3.77
CA LEU A 66 6.57 -10.89 -3.07
C LEU A 66 7.01 -10.02 -1.87
N ASN A 67 6.24 -8.98 -1.55
CA ASN A 67 6.52 -8.07 -0.45
C ASN A 67 5.63 -8.43 0.74
N LEU A 68 6.22 -8.40 1.93
CA LEU A 68 5.52 -8.49 3.21
C LEU A 68 5.65 -7.14 3.90
N ASP A 69 4.53 -6.44 4.08
CA ASP A 69 4.49 -5.24 4.91
C ASP A 69 3.94 -5.62 6.29
N ILE A 70 4.56 -5.10 7.34
CA ILE A 70 4.17 -5.28 8.72
C ILE A 70 3.88 -3.90 9.30
N TYR A 71 2.70 -3.75 9.91
CA TYR A 71 2.24 -2.50 10.50
C TYR A 71 2.02 -2.71 11.99
N SER A 72 2.53 -1.81 12.83
CA SER A 72 2.29 -1.80 14.28
C SER A 72 2.23 -0.36 14.78
N ASN A 73 1.60 -0.17 15.94
CA ASN A 73 1.70 1.08 16.70
C ASN A 73 2.78 1.01 17.78
N GLU A 74 3.49 -0.13 17.91
CA GLU A 74 4.61 -0.32 18.82
C GLU A 74 5.89 -0.45 17.98
N ASN A 75 6.76 0.56 18.00
CA ASN A 75 7.90 0.64 17.09
C ASN A 75 9.07 -0.26 17.52
N ASP A 76 9.32 -0.41 18.83
CA ASP A 76 10.52 -1.06 19.36
C ASP A 76 10.78 -2.45 18.75
N TRP A 77 9.75 -3.29 18.66
CA TRP A 77 9.92 -4.65 18.12
C TRP A 77 10.02 -4.67 16.59
N LEU A 78 9.49 -3.65 15.89
CA LEU A 78 9.66 -3.52 14.43
C LEU A 78 11.08 -3.07 14.09
N GLU A 79 11.65 -2.15 14.87
CA GLU A 79 13.05 -1.74 14.76
C GLU A 79 13.97 -2.94 15.01
N GLU A 80 13.76 -3.67 16.11
CA GLU A 80 14.50 -4.90 16.39
C GLU A 80 14.35 -5.96 15.29
N LEU A 81 13.16 -6.09 14.69
CA LEU A 81 12.94 -7.03 13.61
C LEU A 81 13.68 -6.61 12.34
N ALA A 82 13.66 -5.31 12.02
CA ALA A 82 14.31 -4.75 10.84
C ALA A 82 15.83 -4.97 10.85
N GLU A 83 16.46 -5.01 12.03
CA GLU A 83 17.88 -5.32 12.18
C GLU A 83 18.22 -6.82 11.98
N LYS A 84 17.24 -7.72 12.14
CA LYS A 84 17.45 -9.17 12.17
C LYS A 84 17.12 -9.86 10.84
N VAL A 85 16.57 -9.16 9.87
CA VAL A 85 16.11 -9.71 8.58
C VAL A 85 16.53 -8.79 7.43
N ASP A 86 16.43 -9.25 6.19
CA ASP A 86 16.62 -8.40 5.00
C ASP A 86 15.46 -7.37 4.86
N CYS A 87 15.49 -6.33 5.69
CA CYS A 87 14.51 -5.27 5.71
C CYS A 87 14.74 -4.29 4.55
N ILE A 88 13.76 -4.19 3.64
CA ILE A 88 13.83 -3.26 2.51
C ILE A 88 13.73 -1.80 2.98
N SER A 89 12.83 -1.53 3.92
CA SER A 89 12.56 -0.18 4.42
C SER A 89 11.73 -0.23 5.70
N LEU A 90 12.06 0.68 6.63
CA LEU A 90 11.24 0.99 7.80
C LEU A 90 10.70 2.42 7.66
N HIS A 91 9.42 2.61 7.99
CA HIS A 91 8.75 3.90 7.87
C HIS A 91 8.05 4.27 9.17
N GLN A 92 8.27 5.51 9.62
CA GLN A 92 7.62 6.09 10.79
C GLN A 92 7.40 7.60 10.58
N PRO A 93 6.50 8.23 11.35
CA PRO A 93 6.41 9.69 11.39
C PRO A 93 7.77 10.32 11.70
N GLN A 94 8.08 11.45 11.08
CA GLN A 94 9.38 12.09 11.21
C GLN A 94 9.63 12.67 12.62
N ASN A 95 8.57 13.15 13.27
CA ASN A 95 8.57 13.76 14.60
C ASN A 95 7.14 13.77 15.19
N ASP A 96 7.02 14.16 16.46
CA ASP A 96 5.74 14.21 17.19
C ASP A 96 4.73 15.15 16.53
N GLU A 97 5.17 16.30 16.01
CA GLU A 97 4.30 17.24 15.27
C GLU A 97 3.66 16.59 14.04
N SER A 98 4.44 15.83 13.25
CA SER A 98 3.93 15.09 12.11
C SER A 98 2.97 13.99 12.54
N LEU A 99 3.24 13.32 13.66
CA LEU A 99 2.37 12.28 14.21
C LEU A 99 1.03 12.87 14.66
N ASP A 100 1.04 13.91 15.48
CA ASP A 100 -0.15 14.59 15.98
C ASP A 100 -1.01 15.11 14.82
N PHE A 101 -0.38 15.74 13.84
CA PHE A 101 -1.06 16.19 12.63
C PHE A 101 -1.74 15.03 11.88
N LEU A 102 -1.07 13.89 11.71
CA LEU A 102 -1.65 12.72 11.04
C LEU A 102 -2.78 12.06 11.83
N LEU A 103 -2.73 12.11 13.17
CA LEU A 103 -3.78 11.60 14.06
C LEU A 103 -5.04 12.47 13.96
N GLU A 104 -4.88 13.79 13.91
CA GLU A 104 -5.98 14.74 13.73
C GLU A 104 -6.55 14.73 12.31
N ASN A 105 -5.69 14.54 11.30
CA ASN A 105 -6.05 14.65 9.89
C ASN A 105 -6.05 13.29 9.20
N LYS A 106 -7.09 12.48 9.46
CA LYS A 106 -7.27 11.17 8.83
C LYS A 106 -7.19 11.25 7.30
N ASN A 107 -6.60 10.21 6.69
CA ASN A 107 -6.40 10.09 5.24
C ASN A 107 -5.49 11.18 4.66
N THR A 108 -4.50 11.61 5.43
CA THR A 108 -3.52 12.61 4.96
C THR A 108 -2.16 11.96 4.72
N VAL A 109 -1.41 12.50 3.76
CA VAL A 109 -0.03 12.14 3.45
C VAL A 109 0.79 13.41 3.44
N ILE A 110 1.84 13.44 4.25
CA ILE A 110 2.81 14.54 4.29
C ILE A 110 3.88 14.28 3.22
N LEU A 111 4.21 15.30 2.43
CA LEU A 111 5.28 15.26 1.43
C LEU A 111 6.32 16.33 1.75
N ASN A 112 7.59 15.99 1.54
CA ASN A 112 8.73 16.91 1.68
C ASN A 112 8.93 17.83 0.45
N LYS A 113 7.84 18.15 -0.25
CA LYS A 113 7.84 18.93 -1.49
C LYS A 113 6.51 19.62 -1.69
N GLU A 114 6.52 20.61 -2.57
CA GLU A 114 5.31 21.30 -3.00
C GLU A 114 4.27 20.33 -3.58
N VAL A 115 3.02 20.50 -3.15
CA VAL A 115 1.89 19.64 -3.52
C VAL A 115 1.01 20.32 -4.56
N ILE A 116 1.22 19.96 -5.83
CA ILE A 116 0.44 20.49 -6.96
C ILE A 116 -0.95 19.83 -7.06
N TRP A 117 -1.08 18.58 -6.60
CA TRP A 117 -2.26 17.74 -6.74
C TRP A 117 -2.72 17.21 -5.36
N PRO A 118 -3.26 18.09 -4.49
CA PRO A 118 -3.47 17.78 -3.09
C PRO A 118 -4.58 16.78 -2.80
N TYR A 119 -5.55 16.57 -3.70
CA TYR A 119 -6.66 15.67 -3.41
C TYR A 119 -6.63 14.47 -4.33
N LYS A 120 -6.53 13.26 -3.78
CA LYS A 120 -6.69 12.00 -4.52
C LYS A 120 -8.01 11.35 -4.13
N ALA A 121 -8.95 11.29 -5.07
CA ALA A 121 -10.23 10.64 -4.88
C ALA A 121 -10.20 9.23 -5.49
N ILE A 122 -10.44 8.21 -4.65
CA ILE A 122 -10.54 6.81 -5.06
C ILE A 122 -11.99 6.52 -5.46
N LEU A 123 -12.16 6.02 -6.68
CA LEU A 123 -13.44 5.69 -7.27
C LEU A 123 -14.02 4.43 -6.62
N GLY A 124 -15.35 4.41 -6.52
CA GLY A 124 -16.12 3.22 -6.25
C GLY A 124 -16.29 2.33 -7.48
N ARG A 125 -17.16 1.34 -7.35
CA ARG A 125 -17.34 0.27 -8.35
C ARG A 125 -17.84 0.76 -9.70
N THR A 126 -18.72 1.76 -9.71
CA THR A 126 -19.34 2.30 -10.91
C THR A 126 -19.35 3.83 -10.88
N VAL A 127 -19.17 4.41 -12.06
CA VAL A 127 -19.10 5.86 -12.30
C VAL A 127 -19.84 6.16 -13.59
N ASP A 128 -20.48 7.32 -13.69
CA ASP A 128 -21.15 7.77 -14.92
C ASP A 128 -20.11 7.89 -16.07
N PRO A 129 -20.32 7.29 -17.25
CA PRO A 129 -19.43 7.44 -18.40
C PRO A 129 -19.17 8.89 -18.81
N ASN A 130 -20.13 9.80 -18.60
CA ASN A 130 -19.98 11.23 -18.85
C ASN A 130 -18.91 11.87 -17.98
N PHE A 131 -18.56 11.26 -16.85
CA PHE A 131 -17.45 11.71 -16.02
C PHE A 131 -16.10 11.67 -16.77
N ALA A 132 -15.92 10.73 -17.71
CA ALA A 132 -14.71 10.71 -18.53
C ALA A 132 -14.60 11.97 -19.40
N LEU A 133 -15.71 12.40 -20.01
CA LEU A 133 -15.77 13.64 -20.80
C LEU A 133 -15.55 14.87 -19.91
N TYR A 134 -16.11 14.86 -18.70
CA TYR A 134 -15.89 15.92 -17.71
C TYR A 134 -14.40 16.03 -17.35
N CYS A 135 -13.72 14.91 -17.11
CA CYS A 135 -12.28 14.89 -16.83
C CYS A 135 -11.47 15.45 -18.01
N GLU A 136 -11.79 15.05 -19.24
CA GLU A 136 -11.10 15.52 -20.45
C GLU A 136 -11.26 17.02 -20.66
N ARG A 137 -12.44 17.58 -20.40
CA ARG A 137 -12.71 19.02 -20.49
C ARG A 137 -12.10 19.85 -19.37
N ASN A 138 -11.68 19.22 -18.27
CA ASN A 138 -11.13 19.88 -17.09
C ASN A 138 -9.71 19.37 -16.77
N ALA A 139 -8.94 18.92 -17.78
CA ALA A 139 -7.65 18.28 -17.62
C ALA A 139 -6.61 19.14 -16.86
N ASP A 140 -6.72 20.47 -16.93
CA ASP A 140 -5.85 21.38 -16.17
C ASP A 140 -6.05 21.25 -14.66
N ASN A 141 -7.26 20.89 -14.23
CA ASN A 141 -7.68 20.84 -12.83
C ASN A 141 -7.94 19.42 -12.32
N ILE A 142 -7.94 18.43 -13.23
CA ILE A 142 -8.17 17.02 -12.93
C ILE A 142 -7.12 16.16 -13.61
N LYS A 143 -6.36 15.41 -12.82
CA LYS A 143 -5.40 14.43 -13.32
C LYS A 143 -5.91 13.02 -13.11
N ILE A 144 -6.18 12.30 -14.19
CA ILE A 144 -6.69 10.92 -14.16
C ILE A 144 -5.90 10.03 -15.13
N GLY A 145 -5.70 8.76 -14.76
CA GLY A 145 -4.98 7.81 -15.61
C GLY A 145 -5.80 7.34 -16.81
N THR A 146 -5.13 7.04 -17.93
CA THR A 146 -5.75 6.57 -19.17
C THR A 146 -6.53 5.25 -19.00
N LYS A 147 -6.04 4.33 -18.16
CA LYS A 147 -6.74 3.09 -17.82
C LYS A 147 -8.06 3.36 -17.08
N ALA A 148 -8.04 4.27 -16.11
CA ALA A 148 -9.23 4.67 -15.37
C ALA A 148 -10.27 5.31 -16.31
N LEU A 149 -9.85 6.26 -17.17
CA LEU A 149 -10.70 6.86 -18.19
C LEU A 149 -11.31 5.80 -19.12
N THR A 150 -10.51 4.86 -19.60
CA THR A 150 -10.98 3.79 -20.49
C THR A 150 -12.01 2.91 -19.79
N SER A 151 -11.78 2.55 -18.52
CA SER A 151 -12.74 1.79 -17.73
C SER A 151 -14.06 2.54 -17.53
N ILE A 152 -14.01 3.84 -17.24
CA ILE A 152 -15.20 4.70 -17.10
C ILE A 152 -15.99 4.72 -18.42
N LYS A 153 -15.32 5.01 -19.55
CA LYS A 153 -15.96 5.06 -20.88
C LYS A 153 -16.63 3.74 -21.25
N LYS A 154 -16.00 2.61 -20.90
CA LYS A 154 -16.51 1.27 -21.19
C LYS A 154 -17.47 0.72 -20.14
N ARG A 155 -17.85 1.51 -19.11
CA ARG A 155 -18.70 1.06 -17.98
C ARG A 155 -18.15 -0.18 -17.26
N HIS A 156 -16.83 -0.32 -17.22
CA HIS A 156 -16.18 -1.40 -16.47
C HIS A 156 -16.14 -1.06 -14.97
N ASN A 157 -15.76 -2.05 -14.15
CA ASN A 157 -15.49 -1.81 -12.72
C ASN A 157 -14.38 -0.75 -12.57
N THR A 158 -14.68 0.30 -11.83
CA THR A 158 -13.76 1.41 -11.54
C THR A 158 -13.15 1.37 -10.15
N GLU A 159 -13.49 0.37 -9.34
CA GLU A 159 -13.05 0.27 -7.95
C GLU A 159 -11.52 0.29 -7.84
N GLY A 160 -11.01 1.17 -6.97
CA GLY A 160 -9.58 1.32 -6.74
C GLY A 160 -8.85 2.21 -7.75
N TYR A 161 -9.46 2.54 -8.90
CA TYR A 161 -8.95 3.66 -9.72
C TYR A 161 -9.16 4.98 -8.99
N TYR A 162 -8.46 6.02 -9.43
CA TYR A 162 -8.47 7.32 -8.78
C TYR A 162 -8.20 8.44 -9.76
N PHE A 163 -8.57 9.66 -9.35
CA PHE A 163 -8.16 10.90 -9.97
C PHE A 163 -7.62 11.87 -8.91
N PHE A 164 -6.89 12.88 -9.35
CA PHE A 164 -6.45 13.98 -8.51
C PHE A 164 -7.08 15.31 -8.91
N THR A 165 -7.24 16.22 -7.96
CA THR A 165 -7.63 17.61 -8.22
C THR A 165 -6.66 18.60 -7.58
N ARG A 166 -6.57 19.81 -8.15
CA ARG A 166 -5.71 20.90 -7.64
C ARG A 166 -6.24 21.57 -6.38
N ASN A 167 -7.55 21.56 -6.19
CA ASN A 167 -8.19 22.17 -5.04
C ASN A 167 -9.54 21.50 -4.72
N GLU A 168 -10.09 21.86 -3.57
CA GLU A 168 -11.34 21.32 -3.04
C GLU A 168 -12.55 21.67 -3.92
N LYS A 169 -12.59 22.87 -4.50
CA LYS A 169 -13.65 23.27 -5.43
C LYS A 169 -13.77 22.30 -6.61
N HIS A 170 -12.65 21.94 -7.24
CA HIS A 170 -12.65 20.98 -8.34
C HIS A 170 -12.97 19.56 -7.87
N LEU A 171 -12.59 19.18 -6.65
CA LEU A 171 -13.01 17.90 -6.06
C LEU A 171 -14.52 17.82 -5.90
N MET A 172 -15.16 18.88 -5.39
CA MET A 172 -16.62 18.95 -5.24
C MET A 172 -17.34 18.88 -6.59
N LEU A 173 -16.89 19.65 -7.59
CA LEU A 173 -17.47 19.60 -8.93
C LEU A 173 -17.28 18.23 -9.59
N ALA A 174 -16.10 17.62 -9.43
CA ALA A 174 -15.84 16.28 -9.91
C ALA A 174 -16.75 15.24 -9.24
N LYS A 175 -16.97 15.34 -7.91
CA LYS A 175 -17.89 14.46 -7.18
C LYS A 175 -19.32 14.55 -7.71
N ILE A 176 -19.80 15.73 -8.07
CA ILE A 176 -21.12 15.93 -8.68
C ILE A 176 -21.17 15.28 -10.07
N ALA A 177 -20.17 15.56 -10.92
CA ALA A 177 -20.10 15.02 -12.28
C ALA A 177 -19.90 13.49 -12.35
N LEU A 178 -19.32 12.90 -11.30
CA LEU A 178 -19.01 11.48 -11.21
C LEU A 178 -20.27 10.61 -11.18
N GLY A 179 -21.39 11.10 -10.66
CA GLY A 179 -22.69 10.39 -10.66
C GLY A 179 -22.66 9.02 -9.96
N GLY A 180 -21.65 8.78 -9.10
CA GLY A 180 -21.37 7.52 -8.43
C GLY A 180 -20.67 7.74 -7.09
N SER A 181 -19.98 6.73 -6.58
CA SER A 181 -19.34 6.81 -5.27
C SER A 181 -17.84 7.08 -5.33
N ILE A 182 -17.37 7.87 -4.36
CA ILE A 182 -15.95 7.97 -3.99
C ILE A 182 -15.79 7.17 -2.70
N THR A 183 -14.89 6.20 -2.70
CA THR A 183 -14.65 5.32 -1.53
C THR A 183 -13.76 5.97 -0.50
N LYS A 184 -12.78 6.76 -0.95
CA LYS A 184 -11.81 7.43 -0.08
C LYS A 184 -11.28 8.68 -0.76
N ILE A 185 -11.05 9.72 0.03
CA ILE A 185 -10.30 10.90 -0.38
C ILE A 185 -9.03 10.93 0.46
N ILE A 186 -7.88 11.06 -0.20
CA ILE A 186 -6.57 11.23 0.45
C ILE A 186 -6.12 12.66 0.18
N LYS A 187 -5.77 13.40 1.24
CA LYS A 187 -5.18 14.74 1.14
C LYS A 187 -3.66 14.63 1.19
N PHE A 188 -2.98 15.31 0.30
CA PHE A 188 -1.53 15.49 0.33
C PHE A 188 -1.25 16.91 0.81
N VAL A 189 -0.33 17.04 1.75
CA VAL A 189 0.11 18.33 2.31
C VAL A 189 1.63 18.43 2.25
N SER A 190 2.16 19.64 2.15
CA SER A 190 3.60 19.85 2.29
C SER A 190 3.95 19.86 3.78
N ASP A 191 5.10 19.31 4.14
CA ASP A 191 5.72 19.49 5.46
C ASP A 191 5.77 20.96 5.93
N LYS A 192 6.02 21.92 5.02
CA LYS A 192 6.02 23.37 5.31
C LYS A 192 4.67 23.91 5.79
N GLU A 193 3.57 23.19 5.57
CA GLU A 193 2.24 23.57 6.02
C GLU A 193 1.94 23.10 7.45
N LEU A 194 2.79 22.25 8.03
CA LEU A 194 2.65 21.77 9.41
C LEU A 194 2.90 22.90 10.43
N HIS A 195 3.85 23.79 10.12
CA HIS A 195 4.31 24.86 11.01
C HIS A 195 3.54 26.19 10.89
N LYS A 196 2.39 26.21 10.20
CA LYS A 196 1.57 27.41 10.00
C LYS A 196 0.32 27.38 10.86
#